data_AF-A0A944Q8Q5-F1
#
_entry.id   AF-A0A944Q8Q5-F1
#
_cell.length_a   1.000
_cell.length_b   1.000
_cell.length_c   1.000
_cell.angle_alpha   90.00
_cell.angle_beta   90.00
_cell.angle_gamma   90.00
#
_symmetry.space_group_name_H-M   'P 1'
#
loop_
_entity.id
_entity.type
_entity.pdbx_description
1 polymer ?
#
loop_
_entity_poly.entity_id
_entity_poly.type
_entity_poly.pdbx_seq_one_letter_code
_entity_poly.pdbx_strand_id
1 'polypeptide(L)'
;MHAAENRDPADQKPAPGSLLTRVPGRARPQKEALQEFEKAVAELRQQYEPVFWPLFVPEAKEMFRWRVELECGCTHEVFTHGEDKYPDDRSNLDPITRRRLPVGEYWCPTEHGPIQKPYRDIVEWVDRKIMEFPADPEEPEYDWMDVEIWAKIRKPGPHLSAFWRVKLACGHYDQVCTDVDWKPEDGPKIVSEERISEIRRDFEESWAAADNTGWPEKGSERDHIRKMIDLRWPRPEPERDCFACTQVGRITGYQRIGWLVSKTSPAPASSPGIDRKKIEARLAAAEAEVQRLRKQLDNPNDA
;
A
#
# COMPACT_ATOMS: atom_id res chain seq x y z
N MET A 1 -3.37 -43.05 -18.82
CA MET A 1 -4.31 -41.92 -18.64
C MET A 1 -3.65 -40.95 -17.68
N HIS A 2 -3.09 -39.86 -18.21
CA HIS A 2 -2.43 -38.84 -17.40
C HIS A 2 -3.51 -38.04 -16.68
N ALA A 3 -3.48 -38.07 -15.34
CA ALA A 3 -4.28 -37.19 -14.51
C ALA A 3 -3.78 -35.76 -14.73
N ALA A 4 -4.64 -34.92 -15.30
CA ALA A 4 -4.42 -33.49 -15.35
C ALA A 4 -4.51 -32.95 -13.91
N GLU A 5 -3.43 -32.33 -13.44
CA GLU A 5 -3.44 -31.51 -12.24
C GLU A 5 -4.42 -30.35 -12.46
N ASN A 6 -5.57 -30.41 -11.78
CA ASN A 6 -6.43 -29.25 -11.60
C ASN A 6 -5.68 -28.24 -10.72
N ARG A 7 -4.97 -27.31 -11.34
CA ARG A 7 -4.49 -26.10 -10.66
C ARG A 7 -5.69 -25.18 -10.42
N ASP A 8 -5.79 -24.69 -9.19
CA ASP A 8 -6.76 -23.67 -8.81
C ASP A 8 -6.67 -22.47 -9.78
N PRO A 9 -7.79 -21.97 -10.33
CA PRO A 9 -7.79 -20.82 -11.25
C PRO A 9 -7.29 -19.52 -10.59
N ALA A 10 -7.21 -19.47 -9.26
CA ALA A 10 -6.66 -18.34 -8.50
C ALA A 10 -5.13 -18.23 -8.53
N ASP A 11 -4.43 -19.29 -8.98
CA ASP A 11 -2.96 -19.39 -8.94
C ASP A 11 -2.28 -19.21 -10.31
N GLN A 12 -3.07 -18.88 -11.35
CA GLN A 12 -2.51 -18.47 -12.63
C GLN A 12 -2.03 -17.03 -12.52
N LYS A 13 -0.72 -16.87 -12.33
CA LYS A 13 -0.07 -15.57 -12.45
C LYS A 13 -0.43 -14.98 -13.82
N PRO A 14 -0.98 -13.75 -13.88
CA PRO A 14 -1.26 -13.10 -15.16
C PRO A 14 0.01 -13.05 -16.01
N ALA A 15 -0.13 -13.17 -17.33
CA ALA A 15 1.01 -13.01 -18.22
C ALA A 15 1.63 -11.61 -18.00
N PRO A 16 2.96 -11.45 -17.94
CA PRO A 16 3.58 -10.15 -17.71
C PRO A 16 3.04 -9.10 -18.70
N GLY A 17 2.60 -7.96 -18.19
CA GLY A 17 2.02 -6.91 -19.02
C GLY A 17 0.55 -7.11 -19.42
N SER A 18 -0.15 -8.15 -18.96
CA SER A 18 -1.55 -8.42 -19.34
C SER A 18 -2.53 -7.35 -18.88
N LEU A 19 -2.16 -6.54 -17.87
CA LEU A 19 -2.98 -5.45 -17.33
C LEU A 19 -2.60 -4.08 -17.91
N LEU A 20 -1.80 -4.04 -18.99
CA LEU A 20 -1.50 -2.80 -19.70
C LEU A 20 -2.78 -2.21 -20.29
N THR A 21 -3.17 -1.03 -19.79
CA THR A 21 -4.37 -0.34 -20.24
C THR A 21 -4.23 1.17 -20.08
N ARG A 22 -5.22 1.91 -20.56
CA ARG A 22 -5.34 3.34 -20.29
C ARG A 22 -5.99 3.53 -18.92
N VAL A 23 -5.26 4.11 -17.98
CA VAL A 23 -5.75 4.34 -16.62
C VAL A 23 -6.41 5.73 -16.51
N PRO A 24 -7.61 5.87 -15.90
CA PRO A 24 -8.36 7.14 -15.84
C PRO A 24 -7.60 8.27 -15.13
N GLY A 25 -7.60 9.50 -15.66
CA GLY A 25 -6.97 10.71 -15.06
C GLY A 25 -5.62 11.13 -15.69
N ARG A 26 -4.78 11.89 -14.96
CA ARG A 26 -3.48 12.41 -15.48
C ARG A 26 -2.31 12.04 -14.57
N ALA A 27 -1.14 11.88 -15.19
CA ALA A 27 0.11 11.76 -14.46
C ALA A 27 0.49 13.11 -13.82
N ARG A 28 1.08 13.06 -12.62
CA ARG A 28 1.65 14.19 -11.92
C ARG A 28 2.86 14.74 -12.68
N PRO A 29 3.18 16.04 -12.55
CA PRO A 29 4.41 16.61 -13.06
C PRO A 29 5.63 15.80 -12.60
N GLN A 30 6.57 15.53 -13.52
CA GLN A 30 7.77 14.74 -13.21
C GLN A 30 8.57 15.30 -12.03
N LYS A 31 8.63 16.64 -11.91
CA LYS A 31 9.31 17.32 -10.81
C LYS A 31 8.72 16.98 -9.45
N GLU A 32 7.39 16.93 -9.34
CA GLU A 32 6.70 16.59 -8.08
C GLU A 32 6.93 15.12 -7.72
N ALA A 33 6.82 14.22 -8.70
CA ALA A 33 7.11 12.80 -8.49
C ALA A 33 8.57 12.55 -8.08
N LEU A 34 9.52 13.30 -8.63
CA LEU A 34 10.93 13.22 -8.27
C LEU A 34 11.17 13.72 -6.83
N GLN A 35 10.55 14.83 -6.43
CA GLN A 35 10.67 15.36 -5.07
C GLN A 35 10.14 14.39 -4.02
N GLU A 36 9.00 13.75 -4.27
CA GLU A 36 8.44 12.73 -3.38
C GLU A 36 9.37 11.51 -3.29
N PHE A 37 9.88 11.04 -4.43
CA PHE A 37 10.83 9.92 -4.48
C PHE A 37 12.12 10.24 -3.69
N GLU A 38 12.69 11.43 -3.88
CA GLU A 38 13.90 11.86 -3.17
C GLU A 38 13.68 11.96 -1.65
N LYS A 39 12.48 12.38 -1.21
CA LYS A 39 12.11 12.38 0.21
C LYS A 39 12.09 10.95 0.78
N ALA A 40 11.42 10.02 0.09
CA ALA A 40 11.36 8.62 0.51
C ALA A 40 12.76 7.96 0.52
N VAL A 41 13.60 8.30 -0.46
CA VAL A 41 15.01 7.86 -0.51
C VAL A 41 15.82 8.41 0.66
N ALA A 42 15.61 9.68 1.04
CA ALA A 42 16.28 10.27 2.19
C ALA A 42 15.91 9.57 3.50
N GLU A 43 14.63 9.26 3.70
CA GLU A 43 14.15 8.46 4.84
C GLU A 43 14.75 7.05 4.84
N LEU A 44 14.85 6.41 3.66
CA LEU A 44 15.46 5.10 3.52
C LEU A 44 16.97 5.12 3.84
N ARG A 45 17.69 6.18 3.43
CA ARG A 45 19.13 6.35 3.74
C ARG A 45 19.41 6.48 5.23
N GLN A 46 18.45 6.95 6.03
CA GLN A 46 18.59 6.99 7.49
C GLN A 46 18.55 5.59 8.13
N GLN A 47 18.01 4.59 7.42
CA GLN A 47 17.89 3.21 7.91
C GLN A 47 19.12 2.35 7.60
N TYR A 48 20.02 2.81 6.71
CA TYR A 48 21.16 2.04 6.24
C TYR A 48 22.46 2.85 6.30
N GLU A 49 23.56 2.20 6.67
CA GLU A 49 24.88 2.79 6.54
C GLU A 49 25.22 3.11 5.07
N PRO A 50 26.01 4.16 4.80
CA PRO A 50 26.34 4.59 3.43
C PRO A 50 26.91 3.49 2.52
N VAL A 51 27.67 2.54 3.10
CA VAL A 51 28.25 1.41 2.36
C VAL A 51 27.18 0.49 1.74
N PHE A 52 25.98 0.45 2.33
CA PHE A 52 24.88 -0.38 1.86
C PHE A 52 23.92 0.35 0.90
N TRP A 53 24.06 1.66 0.72
CA TRP A 53 23.18 2.43 -0.16
C TRP A 53 23.12 1.89 -1.60
N PRO A 54 24.23 1.50 -2.25
CA PRO A 54 24.18 0.95 -3.61
C PRO A 54 23.35 -0.34 -3.76
N LEU A 55 23.05 -1.04 -2.65
CA LEU A 55 22.31 -2.30 -2.65
C LEU A 55 20.83 -2.11 -2.33
N PHE A 56 20.50 -1.17 -1.44
CA PHE A 56 19.13 -1.03 -0.89
C PHE A 56 18.44 0.27 -1.27
N VAL A 57 19.19 1.30 -1.64
CA VAL A 57 18.65 2.63 -1.90
C VAL A 57 18.56 2.85 -3.41
N PRO A 58 17.35 2.91 -3.99
CA PRO A 58 17.19 3.06 -5.42
C PRO A 58 17.64 4.45 -5.91
N GLU A 59 18.23 4.49 -7.10
CA GLU A 59 18.56 5.75 -7.77
C GLU A 59 17.42 6.21 -8.68
N ALA A 60 17.12 7.52 -8.69
CA ALA A 60 16.03 8.07 -9.49
C ALA A 60 16.16 7.80 -11.01
N LYS A 61 17.39 7.64 -11.52
CA LYS A 61 17.68 7.33 -12.93
C LYS A 61 17.29 5.89 -13.34
N GLU A 62 17.11 5.02 -12.36
CA GLU A 62 16.76 3.60 -12.53
C GLU A 62 15.26 3.37 -12.40
N MET A 63 14.53 4.37 -11.93
CA MET A 63 13.10 4.25 -11.65
C MET A 63 12.27 4.58 -12.89
N PHE A 64 11.31 3.70 -13.18
CA PHE A 64 10.27 3.92 -14.17
C PHE A 64 8.95 4.22 -13.48
N ARG A 65 8.21 5.18 -14.02
CA ARG A 65 6.94 5.67 -13.49
C ARG A 65 5.79 4.94 -14.16
N TRP A 66 4.88 4.45 -13.33
CA TRP A 66 3.64 3.82 -13.74
C TRP A 66 2.48 4.52 -13.10
N ARG A 67 1.33 4.42 -13.77
CA ARG A 67 0.04 4.72 -13.18
C ARG A 67 -0.69 3.42 -13.00
N VAL A 68 -1.17 3.13 -11.80
CA VAL A 68 -1.93 1.91 -11.48
C VAL A 68 -3.36 2.26 -11.13
N GLU A 69 -4.29 1.46 -11.60
CA GLU A 69 -5.69 1.45 -11.17
C GLU A 69 -5.88 0.26 -10.23
N LEU A 70 -6.52 0.52 -9.10
CA LEU A 70 -6.87 -0.51 -8.12
C LEU A 70 -8.33 -0.93 -8.31
N GLU A 71 -8.70 -2.08 -7.76
CA GLU A 71 -10.09 -2.57 -7.78
C GLU A 71 -11.09 -1.63 -7.09
N CYS A 72 -10.63 -0.80 -6.15
CA CYS A 72 -11.45 0.25 -5.55
C CYS A 72 -11.67 1.48 -6.46
N GLY A 73 -11.11 1.46 -7.69
CA GLY A 73 -11.18 2.55 -8.66
C GLY A 73 -10.17 3.68 -8.42
N CYS A 74 -9.46 3.67 -7.30
CA CYS A 74 -8.41 4.66 -7.06
C CYS A 74 -7.23 4.46 -8.01
N THR A 75 -6.62 5.58 -8.37
CA THR A 75 -5.46 5.60 -9.24
C THR A 75 -4.25 6.17 -8.50
N HIS A 76 -3.13 5.46 -8.55
CA HIS A 76 -1.88 5.88 -7.92
C HIS A 76 -0.73 5.89 -8.92
N GLU A 77 0.29 6.72 -8.65
CA GLU A 77 1.56 6.59 -9.34
C GLU A 77 2.51 5.73 -8.51
N VAL A 78 3.18 4.78 -9.16
CA VAL A 78 4.15 3.88 -8.52
C VAL A 78 5.44 3.84 -9.31
N PHE A 79 6.52 3.43 -8.65
CA PHE A 79 7.84 3.33 -9.24
C PHE A 79 8.34 1.88 -9.24
N THR A 80 8.90 1.43 -10.37
CA THR A 80 9.60 0.14 -10.48
C THR A 80 11.01 0.33 -11.02
N HIS A 81 11.90 -0.65 -10.84
CA HIS A 81 13.25 -0.63 -11.39
C HIS A 81 13.20 -1.01 -12.88
N GLY A 82 13.23 -0.02 -13.75
CA GLY A 82 13.13 -0.19 -15.20
C GLY A 82 11.72 -0.40 -15.75
N GLU A 83 11.61 -0.32 -17.07
CA GLU A 83 10.32 -0.34 -17.80
C GLU A 83 9.74 -1.75 -18.04
N ASP A 84 10.54 -2.78 -17.81
CA ASP A 84 10.17 -4.20 -17.96
C ASP A 84 9.74 -4.84 -16.64
N LYS A 85 9.72 -4.08 -15.55
CA LYS A 85 9.20 -4.52 -14.25
C LYS A 85 7.81 -3.95 -14.06
N TYR A 86 6.82 -4.80 -14.26
CA TYR A 86 5.41 -4.41 -14.18
C TYR A 86 4.95 -4.24 -12.72
N PRO A 87 4.03 -3.30 -12.43
CA PRO A 87 3.53 -3.08 -11.07
C PRO A 87 2.87 -4.31 -10.42
N ASP A 88 2.23 -5.16 -11.21
CA ASP A 88 1.54 -6.37 -10.78
C ASP A 88 2.47 -7.54 -10.47
N ASP A 89 3.71 -7.51 -10.93
CA ASP A 89 4.74 -8.51 -10.60
C ASP A 89 5.35 -8.32 -9.21
N ARG A 90 5.04 -7.20 -8.56
CA ARG A 90 5.64 -6.82 -7.28
C ARG A 90 4.75 -7.25 -6.11
N SER A 91 5.42 -7.69 -5.05
CA SER A 91 4.84 -7.77 -3.72
C SER A 91 5.27 -6.54 -2.92
N ASN A 92 4.32 -5.63 -2.71
CA ASN A 92 4.52 -4.40 -1.94
C ASN A 92 4.56 -4.72 -0.43
N LEU A 93 5.19 -3.85 0.35
CA LEU A 93 5.15 -3.98 1.81
C LEU A 93 3.87 -3.33 2.34
N ASP A 94 3.16 -4.05 3.18
CA ASP A 94 2.16 -3.50 4.08
C ASP A 94 2.85 -2.52 5.05
N PRO A 95 2.48 -1.22 5.07
CA PRO A 95 3.09 -0.25 5.96
C PRO A 95 2.89 -0.57 7.44
N ILE A 96 1.84 -1.29 7.81
CA ILE A 96 1.49 -1.61 9.20
C ILE A 96 2.20 -2.87 9.66
N THR A 97 1.94 -4.00 9.01
CA THR A 97 2.54 -5.28 9.43
C THR A 97 3.99 -5.43 8.98
N ARG A 98 4.45 -4.56 8.07
CA ARG A 98 5.78 -4.62 7.41
C ARG A 98 5.98 -5.92 6.65
N ARG A 99 4.90 -6.64 6.33
CA ARG A 99 4.93 -7.89 5.56
C ARG A 99 4.63 -7.64 4.09
N ARG A 100 5.04 -8.61 3.30
CA ARG A 100 4.81 -8.61 1.86
C ARG A 100 3.34 -8.92 1.58
N LEU A 101 2.66 -7.98 0.94
CA LEU A 101 1.33 -8.18 0.38
C LEU A 101 1.37 -9.26 -0.71
N PRO A 102 0.27 -9.98 -0.96
CA PRO A 102 0.10 -10.76 -2.17
C PRO A 102 0.56 -10.02 -3.43
N VAL A 103 1.07 -10.78 -4.41
CA VAL A 103 1.58 -10.21 -5.66
C VAL A 103 0.45 -9.51 -6.41
N GLY A 104 0.73 -8.30 -6.88
CA GLY A 104 -0.24 -7.48 -7.60
C GLY A 104 -1.19 -6.68 -6.72
N GLU A 105 -0.96 -6.66 -5.41
CA GLU A 105 -1.69 -5.80 -4.48
C GLU A 105 -0.90 -4.55 -4.11
N TYR A 106 -1.64 -3.47 -3.83
CA TYR A 106 -1.09 -2.18 -3.48
C TYR A 106 -1.90 -1.50 -2.37
N TRP A 107 -1.20 -0.82 -1.47
CA TRP A 107 -1.83 -0.05 -0.39
C TRP A 107 -2.47 1.23 -0.92
N CYS A 108 -3.79 1.31 -0.85
CA CYS A 108 -4.56 2.51 -1.16
C CYS A 108 -4.63 3.42 0.08
N PRO A 109 -4.03 4.63 0.07
CA PRO A 109 -4.16 5.58 1.17
C PRO A 109 -5.47 6.38 1.15
N THR A 110 -6.36 6.12 0.19
CA THR A 110 -7.64 6.84 0.08
C THR A 110 -8.65 6.28 1.06
N GLU A 111 -9.31 7.16 1.81
CA GLU A 111 -10.40 6.77 2.69
C GLU A 111 -11.65 6.45 1.88
N HIS A 112 -12.11 5.20 1.98
CA HIS A 112 -13.26 4.69 1.21
C HIS A 112 -14.59 4.74 2.00
N GLY A 113 -14.69 5.64 2.99
CA GLY A 113 -15.84 5.72 3.90
C GLY A 113 -15.87 4.56 4.90
N PRO A 114 -17.04 4.22 5.48
CA PRO A 114 -17.13 3.14 6.45
C PRO A 114 -16.85 1.80 5.77
N ILE A 115 -15.67 1.25 6.05
CA ILE A 115 -15.23 -0.02 5.47
C ILE A 115 -15.93 -1.16 6.22
N GLN A 116 -16.63 -2.02 5.48
CA GLN A 116 -17.13 -3.27 6.05
C GLN A 116 -15.95 -4.10 6.53
N LYS A 117 -15.95 -4.54 7.80
CA LYS A 117 -14.90 -5.41 8.34
C LYS A 117 -14.81 -6.71 7.52
N PRO A 118 -13.70 -6.95 6.82
CA PRO A 118 -13.53 -8.12 5.99
C PRO A 118 -13.01 -9.26 6.87
N TYR A 119 -13.93 -9.96 7.53
CA TYR A 119 -13.56 -11.14 8.31
C TYR A 119 -13.00 -12.22 7.37
N ARG A 120 -11.84 -12.77 7.72
CA ARG A 120 -11.13 -13.81 6.97
C ARG A 120 -10.71 -14.91 7.92
N ASP A 121 -10.98 -16.15 7.54
CA ASP A 121 -10.56 -17.32 8.30
C ASP A 121 -9.03 -17.35 8.42
N ILE A 122 -8.54 -17.82 9.57
CA ILE A 122 -7.14 -18.13 9.80
C ILE A 122 -6.83 -19.47 9.11
N VAL A 123 -5.92 -19.46 8.14
CA VAL A 123 -5.54 -20.66 7.37
C VAL A 123 -4.18 -21.22 7.79
N GLU A 124 -3.36 -20.45 8.48
CA GLU A 124 -2.03 -20.88 8.91
C GLU A 124 -1.60 -20.17 10.20
N TRP A 125 -1.02 -20.92 11.15
CA TRP A 125 -0.35 -20.41 12.34
C TRP A 125 1.16 -20.49 12.10
N VAL A 126 1.83 -19.34 11.99
CA VAL A 126 3.14 -19.24 11.33
C VAL A 126 4.29 -19.26 12.33
N ASP A 127 4.39 -18.23 13.16
CA ASP A 127 5.35 -18.20 14.25
C ASP A 127 4.75 -17.61 15.52
N ARG A 128 5.37 -17.98 16.64
CA ARG A 128 4.95 -17.63 17.99
C ARG A 128 6.04 -16.83 18.66
N LYS A 129 5.65 -15.69 19.24
CA LYS A 129 6.49 -14.88 20.10
C LYS A 129 5.84 -14.78 21.47
N ILE A 130 6.58 -15.13 22.51
CA ILE A 130 6.16 -14.88 23.89
C ILE A 130 6.63 -13.48 24.26
N MET A 131 5.74 -12.68 24.82
CA MET A 131 6.04 -11.35 25.32
C MET A 131 5.67 -11.25 26.80
N GLU A 132 6.53 -10.59 27.56
CA GLU A 132 6.32 -10.27 28.96
C GLU A 132 5.75 -8.86 29.08
N PHE A 133 4.71 -8.74 29.90
CA PHE A 133 4.04 -7.49 30.21
C PHE A 133 4.15 -7.23 31.71
N PRO A 134 4.27 -5.95 32.11
CA PRO A 134 4.15 -5.59 33.51
C PRO A 134 2.74 -5.92 34.02
N ALA A 135 2.53 -5.76 35.32
CA ALA A 135 1.19 -5.76 35.87
C ALA A 135 0.36 -4.64 35.20
N ASP A 136 -0.88 -4.95 34.88
CA ASP A 136 -1.84 -3.97 34.40
C ASP A 136 -2.11 -2.94 35.53
N PRO A 137 -2.32 -1.65 35.18
CA PRO A 137 -2.58 -0.60 36.16
C PRO A 137 -3.83 -0.91 37.00
N GLU A 138 -3.86 -0.41 38.24
CA GLU A 138 -4.99 -0.64 39.15
C GLU A 138 -6.28 0.01 38.65
N GLU A 139 -6.16 1.23 38.12
CA GLU A 139 -7.22 1.96 37.44
C GLU A 139 -7.05 1.86 35.92
N PRO A 140 -8.16 1.86 35.14
CA PRO A 140 -8.06 1.84 33.69
C PRO A 140 -7.44 3.15 33.17
N GLU A 141 -6.53 3.06 32.22
CA GLU A 141 -5.95 4.23 31.53
C GLU A 141 -6.88 4.84 30.47
N TYR A 142 -8.05 4.22 30.25
CA TYR A 142 -8.97 4.59 29.19
C TYR A 142 -10.28 5.13 29.78
N ASP A 143 -10.64 6.37 29.44
CA ASP A 143 -11.85 7.05 29.93
C ASP A 143 -13.17 6.32 29.60
N TRP A 144 -13.17 5.46 28.58
CA TRP A 144 -14.33 4.68 28.16
C TRP A 144 -14.48 3.34 28.89
N MET A 145 -13.49 2.93 29.70
CA MET A 145 -13.50 1.66 30.42
C MET A 145 -14.04 1.83 31.83
N ASP A 146 -15.11 1.11 32.15
CA ASP A 146 -15.66 1.08 33.50
C ASP A 146 -14.70 0.38 34.48
N VAL A 147 -14.60 0.92 35.70
CA VAL A 147 -13.65 0.45 36.73
C VAL A 147 -13.99 -0.98 37.20
N GLU A 148 -15.27 -1.32 37.31
CA GLU A 148 -15.68 -2.67 37.73
C GLU A 148 -15.41 -3.70 36.62
N ILE A 149 -15.59 -3.30 35.36
CA ILE A 149 -15.23 -4.14 34.21
C ILE A 149 -13.71 -4.32 34.14
N TRP A 150 -12.95 -3.23 34.30
CA TRP A 150 -11.49 -3.26 34.33
C TRP A 150 -10.96 -4.22 35.40
N ALA A 151 -11.50 -4.12 36.63
CA ALA A 151 -11.12 -4.99 37.73
C ALA A 151 -11.34 -6.49 37.44
N LYS A 152 -12.29 -6.84 36.55
CA LYS A 152 -12.56 -8.22 36.14
C LYS A 152 -11.59 -8.74 35.06
N ILE A 153 -11.00 -7.87 34.25
CA ILE A 153 -10.16 -8.26 33.11
C ILE A 153 -8.67 -8.01 33.32
N ARG A 154 -8.29 -7.07 34.19
CA ARG A 154 -6.90 -6.69 34.45
C ARG A 154 -6.07 -7.84 35.02
N LYS A 155 -4.78 -7.85 34.69
CA LYS A 155 -3.75 -8.76 35.23
C LYS A 155 -2.97 -8.03 36.33
N PRO A 156 -3.26 -8.26 37.62
CA PRO A 156 -2.65 -7.51 38.73
C PRO A 156 -1.15 -7.82 38.95
N GLY A 157 -0.60 -8.81 38.25
CA GLY A 157 0.82 -9.17 38.30
C GLY A 157 1.42 -9.24 36.91
N PRO A 158 2.77 -9.24 36.80
CA PRO A 158 3.46 -9.49 35.54
C PRO A 158 2.95 -10.77 34.90
N HIS A 159 2.77 -10.73 33.59
CA HIS A 159 2.20 -11.84 32.86
C HIS A 159 2.85 -12.04 31.50
N LEU A 160 2.72 -13.26 30.99
CA LEU A 160 3.22 -13.65 29.70
C LEU A 160 2.02 -13.89 28.76
N SER A 161 2.16 -13.44 27.53
CA SER A 161 1.18 -13.68 26.47
C SER A 161 1.87 -14.21 25.22
N ALA A 162 1.26 -15.18 24.55
CA ALA A 162 1.75 -15.71 23.28
C ALA A 162 1.08 -14.98 22.11
N PHE A 163 1.88 -14.30 21.31
CA PHE A 163 1.45 -13.67 20.07
C PHE A 163 1.83 -14.54 18.90
N TRP A 164 0.81 -15.05 18.21
CA TRP A 164 0.97 -15.79 16.99
C TRP A 164 0.85 -14.86 15.80
N ARG A 165 1.78 -14.96 14.85
CA ARG A 165 1.54 -14.50 13.50
C ARG A 165 0.66 -15.54 12.80
N VAL A 166 -0.45 -15.09 12.24
CA VAL A 166 -1.37 -15.93 11.47
C VAL A 166 -1.44 -15.45 10.03
N LYS A 167 -1.64 -16.37 9.09
CA LYS A 167 -2.00 -16.07 7.71
C LYS A 167 -3.50 -16.24 7.56
N LEU A 168 -4.15 -15.24 6.98
CA LEU A 168 -5.57 -15.23 6.71
C LEU A 168 -5.86 -15.78 5.30
N ALA A 169 -7.09 -16.22 5.07
CA ALA A 169 -7.52 -16.80 3.78
C ALA A 169 -7.31 -15.86 2.58
N CYS A 170 -7.30 -14.55 2.80
CA CYS A 170 -6.96 -13.56 1.77
C CYS A 170 -5.47 -13.47 1.42
N GLY A 171 -4.60 -14.18 2.15
CA GLY A 171 -3.14 -14.14 1.99
C GLY A 171 -2.43 -13.06 2.82
N HIS A 172 -3.17 -12.19 3.51
CA HIS A 172 -2.60 -11.22 4.46
C HIS A 172 -2.25 -11.87 5.79
N TYR A 173 -1.46 -11.16 6.60
CA TYR A 173 -1.05 -11.59 7.92
C TYR A 173 -1.69 -10.72 8.99
N ASP A 174 -1.97 -11.34 10.14
CA ASP A 174 -2.43 -10.66 11.34
C ASP A 174 -1.74 -11.25 12.58
N GLN A 175 -2.02 -10.70 13.75
CA GLN A 175 -1.52 -11.16 15.03
C GLN A 175 -2.67 -11.59 15.95
N VAL A 176 -2.57 -12.80 16.51
CA VAL A 176 -3.53 -13.35 17.47
C VAL A 176 -2.85 -13.58 18.81
N CYS A 177 -3.45 -13.06 19.88
CA CYS A 177 -3.00 -13.26 21.25
C CYS A 177 -3.67 -14.50 21.86
N THR A 178 -2.90 -15.34 22.55
CA THR A 178 -3.34 -16.59 23.16
C THR A 178 -2.64 -16.81 24.50
N ASP A 179 -3.17 -17.75 25.31
CA ASP A 179 -2.48 -18.25 26.50
C ASP A 179 -1.13 -18.87 26.09
N VAL A 180 -0.13 -18.79 26.97
CA VAL A 180 1.23 -19.25 26.66
C VAL A 180 1.29 -20.75 26.36
N ASP A 181 0.48 -21.56 27.04
CA ASP A 181 0.44 -23.01 26.88
C ASP A 181 -0.37 -23.48 25.66
N TRP A 182 -1.18 -22.59 25.07
CA TRP A 182 -2.01 -22.93 23.92
C TRP A 182 -1.18 -23.14 22.64
N LYS A 183 -1.53 -24.17 21.89
CA LYS A 183 -1.03 -24.43 20.53
C LYS A 183 -2.18 -24.74 19.56
N PRO A 184 -2.00 -24.54 18.24
CA PRO A 184 -3.04 -24.76 17.25
C PRO A 184 -3.70 -26.14 17.32
N GLU A 185 -2.94 -27.17 17.69
CA GLU A 185 -3.43 -28.56 17.80
C GLU A 185 -4.42 -28.77 18.96
N ASP A 186 -4.42 -27.89 19.97
CA ASP A 186 -5.37 -27.96 21.08
C ASP A 186 -6.77 -27.52 20.65
N GLY A 187 -6.87 -26.78 19.53
CA GLY A 187 -8.10 -26.14 19.07
C GLY A 187 -8.56 -25.01 20.00
N PRO A 188 -9.64 -24.31 19.62
CA PRO A 188 -10.17 -23.21 20.44
C PRO A 188 -10.88 -23.74 21.68
N LYS A 189 -10.76 -22.99 22.79
CA LYS A 189 -11.64 -23.15 23.95
C LYS A 189 -13.04 -22.64 23.57
N ILE A 190 -14.06 -23.42 23.86
CA ILE A 190 -15.47 -23.08 23.59
C ILE A 190 -16.24 -22.90 24.90
N VAL A 191 -17.31 -22.10 24.87
CA VAL A 191 -18.17 -21.87 26.03
C VAL A 191 -19.25 -22.95 26.19
N SER A 192 -19.78 -23.10 27.42
CA SER A 192 -20.87 -24.04 27.70
C SER A 192 -22.17 -23.67 26.97
N GLU A 193 -23.10 -24.62 26.93
CA GLU A 193 -24.39 -24.46 26.25
C GLU A 193 -25.30 -23.47 26.98
N GLU A 194 -25.27 -23.47 28.32
CA GLU A 194 -26.00 -22.48 29.10
C GLU A 194 -25.39 -21.08 28.84
N ARG A 195 -24.06 -20.97 28.89
CA ARG A 195 -23.39 -19.67 28.75
C ARG A 195 -23.58 -19.07 27.36
N ILE A 196 -23.54 -19.86 26.29
CA ILE A 196 -23.78 -19.33 24.94
C ILE A 196 -25.22 -18.90 24.74
N SER A 197 -26.18 -19.56 25.40
CA SER A 197 -27.59 -19.17 25.37
C SER A 197 -27.81 -17.83 26.06
N GLU A 198 -27.14 -17.59 27.20
CA GLU A 198 -27.10 -16.28 27.85
C GLU A 198 -26.50 -15.21 26.93
N ILE A 199 -25.31 -15.46 26.37
CA ILE A 199 -24.63 -14.53 25.46
C ILE A 199 -25.54 -14.19 24.26
N ARG A 200 -26.21 -15.18 23.67
CA ARG A 200 -27.13 -14.97 22.55
C ARG A 200 -28.27 -14.02 22.94
N ARG A 201 -28.91 -14.27 24.09
CA ARG A 201 -29.98 -13.41 24.61
C ARG A 201 -29.48 -12.00 24.86
N ASP A 202 -28.32 -11.83 25.50
CA ASP A 202 -27.76 -10.52 25.82
C ASP A 202 -27.50 -9.70 24.53
N PHE A 203 -26.98 -10.32 23.47
CA PHE A 203 -26.82 -9.66 22.17
C PHE A 203 -28.16 -9.34 21.50
N GLU A 204 -29.15 -10.24 21.54
CA GLU A 204 -30.48 -10.01 20.97
C GLU A 204 -31.21 -8.86 21.68
N GLU A 205 -31.14 -8.80 23.01
CA GLU A 205 -31.68 -7.70 23.82
C GLU A 205 -30.98 -6.38 23.49
N SER A 206 -29.64 -6.37 23.43
CA SER A 206 -28.86 -5.19 23.05
C SER A 206 -29.18 -4.70 21.64
N TRP A 207 -29.37 -5.61 20.67
CA TRP A 207 -29.72 -5.27 19.30
C TRP A 207 -31.18 -4.82 19.12
N ALA A 208 -32.07 -5.20 20.03
CA ALA A 208 -33.47 -4.76 20.01
C ALA A 208 -33.69 -3.39 20.67
N ALA A 209 -32.70 -2.88 21.41
CA ALA A 209 -32.77 -1.58 22.07
C ALA A 209 -32.88 -0.44 21.02
N ALA A 210 -33.93 0.37 21.14
CA ALA A 210 -34.30 1.39 20.14
C ALA A 210 -33.29 2.55 20.00
N ASP A 211 -32.39 2.71 20.98
CA ASP A 211 -31.32 3.70 21.01
C ASP A 211 -29.98 3.15 20.45
N ASN A 212 -29.92 1.86 20.10
CA ASN A 212 -28.69 1.24 19.62
C ASN A 212 -28.45 1.50 18.12
N THR A 213 -28.04 2.73 17.81
CA THR A 213 -27.64 3.16 16.45
C THR A 213 -26.27 2.62 16.01
N GLY A 214 -25.48 2.06 16.94
CA GLY A 214 -24.13 1.56 16.67
C GLY A 214 -24.10 0.18 16.00
N TRP A 215 -25.20 -0.56 16.01
CA TRP A 215 -25.28 -1.94 15.51
C TRP A 215 -26.35 -2.09 14.42
N PRO A 216 -26.02 -1.86 13.13
CA PRO A 216 -26.99 -1.99 12.05
C PRO A 216 -27.57 -3.41 11.98
N GLU A 217 -28.83 -3.54 11.52
CA GLU A 217 -29.52 -4.83 11.41
C GLU A 217 -28.79 -5.83 10.49
N LYS A 218 -28.06 -5.28 9.53
CA LYS A 218 -27.26 -6.01 8.55
C LYS A 218 -25.84 -5.45 8.53
N GLY A 219 -24.86 -6.31 8.35
CA GLY A 219 -23.46 -5.91 8.25
C GLY A 219 -22.54 -7.03 8.71
N SER A 220 -21.31 -7.01 8.20
CA SER A 220 -20.33 -8.07 8.45
C SER A 220 -20.04 -8.28 9.94
N GLU A 221 -20.09 -7.23 10.75
CA GLU A 221 -19.89 -7.33 12.20
C GLU A 221 -20.98 -8.15 12.89
N ARG A 222 -22.25 -7.87 12.57
CA ARG A 222 -23.37 -8.62 13.17
C ARG A 222 -23.39 -10.07 12.70
N ASP A 223 -23.06 -10.31 11.43
CA ASP A 223 -22.95 -11.66 10.87
C ASP A 223 -21.79 -12.43 11.51
N HIS A 224 -20.65 -11.78 11.75
CA HIS A 224 -19.52 -12.35 12.49
C HIS A 224 -19.90 -12.71 13.93
N ILE A 225 -20.56 -11.82 14.67
CA ILE A 225 -20.99 -12.11 16.05
C ILE A 225 -21.95 -13.30 16.07
N ARG A 226 -22.92 -13.36 15.15
CA ARG A 226 -23.81 -14.54 15.01
C ARG A 226 -23.02 -15.82 14.77
N LYS A 227 -22.04 -15.80 13.84
CA LYS A 227 -21.13 -16.93 13.60
C LYS A 227 -20.36 -17.31 14.87
N MET A 228 -19.83 -16.35 15.63
CA MET A 228 -19.14 -16.64 16.90
C MET A 228 -20.08 -17.28 17.92
N ILE A 229 -21.33 -16.83 18.02
CA ILE A 229 -22.33 -17.45 18.92
C ILE A 229 -22.63 -18.89 18.48
N ASP A 230 -22.86 -19.12 17.18
CA ASP A 230 -23.16 -20.45 16.64
C ASP A 230 -21.98 -21.43 16.82
N LEU A 231 -20.75 -20.93 16.82
CA LEU A 231 -19.53 -21.69 17.10
C LEU A 231 -19.19 -21.82 18.59
N ARG A 232 -20.09 -21.40 19.50
CA ARG A 232 -19.88 -21.41 20.96
C ARG A 232 -18.67 -20.58 21.40
N TRP A 233 -18.56 -19.39 20.81
CA TRP A 233 -17.61 -18.33 21.14
C TRP A 233 -16.15 -18.82 21.26
N PRO A 234 -15.57 -19.36 20.17
CA PRO A 234 -14.25 -19.97 20.18
C PRO A 234 -13.16 -18.95 20.58
N ARG A 235 -12.21 -19.37 21.42
CA ARG A 235 -10.99 -18.62 21.76
C ARG A 235 -9.73 -19.47 21.58
N PRO A 236 -8.80 -19.10 20.68
CA PRO A 236 -8.87 -17.95 19.76
C PRO A 236 -10.00 -18.07 18.73
N GLU A 237 -10.45 -16.94 18.20
CA GLU A 237 -11.43 -16.90 17.12
C GLU A 237 -10.84 -17.51 15.84
N PRO A 238 -11.64 -18.22 15.02
CA PRO A 238 -11.17 -18.87 13.79
C PRO A 238 -10.97 -17.88 12.64
N GLU A 239 -11.45 -16.64 12.77
CA GLU A 239 -11.34 -15.60 11.76
C GLU A 239 -10.94 -14.27 12.40
N ARG A 240 -10.40 -13.37 11.60
CA ARG A 240 -10.00 -12.01 12.01
C ARG A 240 -10.52 -10.97 11.04
N ASP A 241 -10.81 -9.78 11.53
CA ASP A 241 -11.06 -8.62 10.68
C ASP A 241 -9.75 -8.19 10.01
N CYS A 242 -9.61 -8.51 8.73
CA CYS A 242 -8.35 -8.27 8.04
C CYS A 242 -8.16 -6.79 7.74
N PHE A 243 -7.41 -6.06 8.58
CA PHE A 243 -7.14 -4.63 8.35
C PHE A 243 -6.54 -4.36 6.97
N ALA A 244 -5.62 -5.21 6.49
CA ALA A 244 -5.02 -5.06 5.17
C ALA A 244 -6.07 -5.03 4.04
N CYS A 245 -7.05 -5.95 4.03
CA CYS A 245 -8.15 -5.94 3.05
C CYS A 245 -8.99 -4.65 3.06
N THR A 246 -8.93 -3.85 4.13
CA THR A 246 -9.64 -2.56 4.17
C THR A 246 -8.92 -1.46 3.40
N GLN A 247 -7.60 -1.57 3.26
CA GLN A 247 -6.74 -0.54 2.67
C GLN A 247 -6.07 -0.99 1.37
N VAL A 248 -5.98 -2.29 1.14
CA VAL A 248 -5.24 -2.86 0.01
C VAL A 248 -6.21 -3.17 -1.12
N GLY A 249 -5.86 -2.72 -2.32
CA GLY A 249 -6.58 -3.03 -3.54
C GLY A 249 -5.70 -3.82 -4.51
N ARG A 250 -6.30 -4.80 -5.18
CA ARG A 250 -5.63 -5.47 -6.31
C ARG A 250 -5.49 -4.53 -7.49
N ILE A 251 -4.32 -4.55 -8.14
CA ILE A 251 -4.07 -3.80 -9.37
C ILE A 251 -4.88 -4.42 -10.50
N THR A 252 -5.76 -3.63 -11.10
CA THR A 252 -6.64 -4.04 -12.22
C THR A 252 -6.17 -3.50 -13.56
N GLY A 253 -5.30 -2.47 -13.55
CA GLY A 253 -4.74 -1.88 -14.76
C GLY A 253 -3.49 -1.06 -14.47
N TYR A 254 -2.59 -0.94 -15.44
CA TYR A 254 -1.51 0.03 -15.38
C TYR A 254 -1.13 0.63 -16.73
N GLN A 255 -0.66 1.87 -16.67
CA GLN A 255 -0.22 2.66 -17.81
C GLN A 255 1.24 3.09 -17.62
N ARG A 256 2.05 2.92 -18.67
CA ARG A 256 3.41 3.47 -18.73
C ARG A 256 3.36 5.00 -18.75
N ILE A 257 4.17 5.64 -17.91
CA ILE A 257 4.39 7.10 -17.94
C ILE A 257 5.75 7.40 -18.57
N GLY A 258 6.82 6.79 -18.05
CA GLY A 258 8.19 7.03 -18.52
C GLY A 258 9.21 7.00 -17.37
N TRP A 259 10.48 7.24 -17.69
CA TRP A 259 11.55 7.28 -16.70
C TRP A 259 11.36 8.46 -15.72
N LEU A 260 11.66 8.23 -14.43
CA LEU A 260 11.55 9.26 -13.39
C LEU A 260 12.55 10.39 -13.63
N VAL A 261 13.77 10.06 -14.06
CA VAL A 261 14.74 11.01 -14.61
C VAL A 261 14.99 10.60 -16.06
N SER A 262 14.90 11.55 -17.00
CA SER A 262 15.11 11.24 -18.41
C SER A 262 16.50 10.63 -18.61
N LYS A 263 16.57 9.43 -19.20
CA LYS A 263 17.85 8.76 -19.53
C LYS A 263 18.60 9.45 -20.65
N THR A 264 17.96 10.35 -21.38
CA THR A 264 18.63 11.20 -22.35
C THR A 264 19.57 12.13 -21.62
N SER A 265 20.88 11.96 -21.82
CA SER A 265 21.76 13.14 -21.91
C SER A 265 21.01 14.16 -22.77
N PRO A 266 20.93 15.44 -22.36
CA PRO A 266 20.17 16.43 -23.11
C PRO A 266 20.54 16.28 -24.58
N ALA A 267 19.55 15.91 -25.41
CA ALA A 267 19.76 15.89 -26.85
C ALA A 267 20.40 17.24 -27.16
N PRO A 268 21.56 17.29 -27.87
CA PRO A 268 22.15 18.58 -28.22
C PRO A 268 21.02 19.37 -28.83
N ALA A 269 20.72 20.53 -28.23
CA ALA A 269 19.58 21.36 -28.60
C ALA A 269 19.54 21.38 -30.12
N SER A 270 18.45 20.86 -30.70
CA SER A 270 18.28 20.83 -32.15
C SER A 270 18.56 22.25 -32.62
N SER A 271 19.73 22.43 -33.24
CA SER A 271 20.23 23.75 -33.56
C SER A 271 19.13 24.38 -34.42
N PRO A 272 18.59 25.55 -34.07
CA PRO A 272 17.59 26.18 -34.91
C PRO A 272 18.21 26.23 -36.29
N GLY A 273 17.60 25.50 -37.24
CA GLY A 273 18.20 25.24 -38.54
C GLY A 273 18.74 26.55 -39.07
N ILE A 274 20.06 26.68 -39.11
CA ILE A 274 20.69 27.91 -39.54
C ILE A 274 20.29 28.04 -41.00
N ASP A 275 19.36 28.94 -41.26
CA ASP A 275 18.97 29.28 -42.62
C ASP A 275 20.14 30.00 -43.26
N ARG A 276 21.02 29.19 -43.86
CA ARG A 276 22.27 29.61 -44.47
C ARG A 276 22.05 30.76 -45.44
N LYS A 277 20.93 30.77 -46.17
CA LYS A 277 20.54 31.87 -47.05
C LYS A 277 20.26 33.16 -46.29
N LYS A 278 19.65 33.07 -45.12
CA LYS A 278 19.36 34.23 -44.26
C LYS A 278 20.63 34.80 -43.62
N ILE A 279 21.61 33.96 -43.28
CA ILE A 279 22.93 34.42 -42.82
C ILE A 279 23.74 35.02 -43.98
N GLU A 280 23.79 34.37 -45.14
CA GLU A 280 24.45 34.89 -46.34
C GLU A 280 23.86 36.25 -46.76
N ALA A 281 22.54 36.41 -46.69
CA ALA A 281 21.87 37.69 -46.94
C ALA A 281 22.24 38.77 -45.91
N ARG A 282 22.34 38.43 -44.61
CA ARG A 282 22.77 39.38 -43.57
C ARG A 282 24.24 39.76 -43.72
N LEU A 283 25.09 38.83 -44.13
CA LEU A 283 26.50 39.08 -44.38
C LEU A 283 26.68 40.02 -45.58
N ALA A 284 26.02 39.73 -46.69
CA ALA A 284 26.06 40.59 -47.88
C ALA A 284 25.54 42.01 -47.60
N ALA A 285 24.47 42.13 -46.79
CA ALA A 285 23.95 43.43 -46.37
C ALA A 285 24.96 44.20 -45.48
N ALA A 286 25.62 43.52 -44.55
CA ALA A 286 26.64 44.13 -43.70
C ALA A 286 27.88 44.56 -44.50
N GLU A 287 28.32 43.75 -45.47
CA GLU A 287 29.44 44.08 -46.35
C GLU A 287 29.11 45.28 -47.26
N ALA A 288 27.89 45.34 -47.80
CA ALA A 288 27.43 46.50 -48.58
C ALA A 288 27.39 47.78 -47.74
N GLU A 289 26.96 47.69 -46.48
CA GLU A 289 26.92 48.81 -45.55
C GLU A 289 28.34 49.29 -45.19
N VAL A 290 29.27 48.37 -44.96
CA VAL A 290 30.69 48.70 -44.73
C VAL A 290 31.28 49.41 -45.95
N GLN A 291 30.99 48.95 -47.17
CA GLN A 291 31.43 49.62 -48.40
C GLN A 291 30.82 51.01 -48.55
N ARG A 292 29.56 51.20 -48.18
CA ARG A 292 28.90 52.50 -48.17
C ARG A 292 29.56 53.46 -47.18
N LEU A 293 29.81 52.99 -45.95
CA LEU A 293 30.47 53.78 -44.90
C LEU A 293 31.92 54.12 -45.28
N ARG A 294 32.65 53.19 -45.91
CA ARG A 294 34.00 53.47 -46.46
C ARG A 294 33.97 54.55 -47.54
N LYS A 295 33.01 54.51 -48.46
CA LYS A 295 32.82 55.57 -49.46
C LYS A 295 32.47 56.92 -48.83
N GLN A 296 31.69 56.94 -47.75
CA GLN A 296 31.39 58.18 -46.99
C GLN A 296 32.63 58.71 -46.25
N LEU A 297 33.52 57.83 -45.80
CA LEU A 297 34.80 58.23 -45.20
C LEU A 297 35.80 58.73 -46.26
N ASP A 298 35.79 58.16 -47.47
CA ASP A 298 36.68 58.54 -48.56
C ASP A 298 36.21 59.81 -49.31
N ASN A 299 34.92 60.17 -49.24
CA ASN A 299 34.36 61.42 -49.76
C ASN A 299 33.60 62.19 -48.66
N PRO A 300 34.29 62.89 -47.76
CA PRO A 300 33.66 63.63 -46.65
C PRO A 300 32.95 64.94 -47.06
N ASN A 301 32.62 65.15 -48.34
CA ASN A 301 32.11 66.43 -48.86
C ASN A 301 30.74 66.38 -49.58
N ASP A 302 29.94 65.32 -49.39
CA ASP A 302 28.51 65.31 -49.75
C ASP A 302 27.65 64.88 -48.54
N ALA A 303 27.71 65.68 -47.48
CA ALA A 303 26.70 65.77 -46.42
C ALA A 303 26.21 67.22 -46.33
#